data_AF-E6KRC6-F1
#
_entry.id   AF-E6KRC6-F1
#
_cell.length_a   1.000
_cell.length_b   1.000
_cell.length_c   1.000
_cell.angle_alpha   90.00
_cell.angle_beta   90.00
_cell.angle_gamma   90.00
#
_symmetry.space_group_name_H-M   'P 1'
#
loop_
_entity.id
_entity.type
_entity.pdbx_description
1 polymer ?
#
loop_
_entity_poly.entity_id
_entity_poly.type
_entity_poly.pdbx_seq_one_letter_code
_entity_poly.pdbx_strand_id
1 'polypeptide(L)'
;MYTWVSTENDRAQWQSFVDAAKEKDPNFTLTFDGPSFNDYWTKVKTRMVGSDAPCILTTQAARAQELSGLLEPLDSYMEAAGIHASDYNAAMMQGMTVDGKVLALPYDAEPDVLYYNREMFEKAGLSEPTTSYTTEQFLKDAKALTPGAACSWDG
;
A
#
# COMPACT_ATOMS: atom_id res chain seq x y z
N MET A 1 16.46 2.78 -5.92
CA MET A 1 15.12 2.23 -5.66
C MET A 1 14.14 2.89 -6.61
N TYR A 2 13.27 2.11 -7.25
CA TYR A 2 12.21 2.62 -8.13
C TYR A 2 10.86 2.54 -7.43
N THR A 3 10.28 3.70 -7.13
CA THR A 3 9.06 3.85 -6.33
C THR A 3 8.13 4.90 -6.92
N TRP A 4 6.85 4.89 -6.54
CA TRP A 4 5.96 5.99 -6.90
C TRP A 4 6.32 7.21 -6.06
N VAL A 5 6.80 8.26 -6.72
CA VAL A 5 7.28 9.47 -6.07
C VAL A 5 7.01 10.68 -6.97
N SER A 6 5.92 11.37 -6.69
CA SER A 6 5.44 12.49 -7.52
C SER A 6 5.59 13.84 -6.84
N THR A 7 5.48 13.87 -5.50
CA THR A 7 5.47 15.10 -4.71
C THR A 7 6.73 15.27 -3.87
N GLU A 8 6.96 16.49 -3.38
CA GLU A 8 8.01 16.74 -2.39
C GLU A 8 7.75 15.98 -1.08
N ASN A 9 6.48 15.77 -0.72
CA ASN A 9 6.12 15.02 0.49
C ASN A 9 6.49 13.53 0.35
N ASP A 10 6.20 12.91 -0.80
CA ASP A 10 6.62 11.53 -1.10
C ASP A 10 8.14 11.40 -0.98
N ARG A 11 8.89 12.38 -1.51
CA ARG A 11 10.36 12.40 -1.45
C ARG A 11 10.86 12.57 -0.03
N ALA A 12 10.27 13.47 0.75
CA ALA A 12 10.63 13.70 2.13
C ALA A 12 10.42 12.45 2.99
N GLN A 13 9.32 11.72 2.76
CA GLN A 13 9.06 10.44 3.42
C GLN A 13 10.16 9.41 3.13
N TRP A 14 10.47 9.17 1.86
CA TRP A 14 11.54 8.23 1.49
C TRP A 14 12.92 8.68 1.98
N GLN A 15 13.20 9.97 1.95
CA GLN A 15 14.45 10.51 2.48
C GLN A 15 14.59 10.24 3.99
N SER A 16 13.50 10.33 4.75
CA SER A 16 13.54 10.02 6.19
C SER A 16 13.93 8.57 6.48
N PHE A 17 13.50 7.61 5.66
CA PHE A 17 13.93 6.22 5.78
C PHE A 17 15.41 6.02 5.42
N VAL A 18 15.88 6.70 4.38
CA VAL A 18 17.31 6.67 3.98
C VAL A 18 18.19 7.25 5.09
N ASP A 19 17.77 8.35 5.71
CA ASP A 19 18.51 9.01 6.79
C ASP A 19 18.54 8.12 8.04
N ALA A 20 17.41 7.51 8.41
CA ALA A 20 17.36 6.54 9.51
C ALA A 20 18.27 5.32 9.26
N ALA A 21 18.37 4.83 8.02
CA ALA A 21 19.30 3.77 7.67
C ALA A 21 20.77 4.23 7.80
N LYS A 22 21.08 5.47 7.40
CA LYS A 22 22.42 6.06 7.53
C LYS A 22 22.88 6.26 8.97
N GLU A 23 21.95 6.48 9.91
CA GLU A 23 22.29 6.52 11.34
C GLU A 23 22.85 5.17 11.84
N LYS A 24 22.44 4.06 11.21
CA LYS A 24 22.93 2.71 11.54
C LYS A 24 24.16 2.32 10.73
N ASP A 25 24.20 2.71 9.47
CA ASP A 25 25.35 2.51 8.58
C ASP A 25 25.67 3.81 7.82
N PRO A 26 26.67 4.60 8.26
CA PRO A 26 27.04 5.86 7.62
C PRO A 26 27.49 5.73 6.15
N ASN A 27 27.87 4.53 5.72
CA ASN A 27 28.26 4.27 4.33
C ASN A 27 27.07 3.86 3.45
N PHE A 28 25.89 3.67 4.03
CA PHE A 28 24.69 3.31 3.30
C PHE A 28 24.32 4.42 2.31
N THR A 29 24.14 4.01 1.06
CA THR A 29 23.69 4.90 -0.02
C THR A 29 22.50 4.29 -0.72
N LEU A 30 21.40 5.05 -0.78
CA LEU A 30 20.22 4.70 -1.55
C LEU A 30 19.71 5.96 -2.25
N THR A 31 19.63 5.89 -3.58
CA THR A 31 18.90 6.87 -4.38
C THR A 31 17.53 6.30 -4.72
N PHE A 32 16.54 7.17 -4.90
CA PHE A 32 15.21 6.76 -5.31
C PHE A 32 14.60 7.71 -6.33
N ASP A 33 13.90 7.12 -7.29
CA ASP A 33 13.19 7.82 -8.35
C ASP A 33 11.94 7.04 -8.79
N GLY A 34 11.16 7.67 -9.66
CA GLY A 34 10.02 7.04 -10.30
C GLY A 34 8.88 8.02 -10.60
N PRO A 35 7.81 7.52 -11.21
CA PRO A 35 6.68 8.32 -11.69
C PRO A 35 5.62 8.51 -10.58
N SER A 36 4.47 9.07 -10.94
CA SER A 36 3.28 9.03 -10.08
C SER A 36 2.77 7.61 -9.89
N PHE A 37 1.95 7.41 -8.85
CA PHE A 37 1.31 6.12 -8.57
C PHE A 37 0.57 5.53 -9.77
N ASN A 38 -0.24 6.36 -10.46
CA ASN A 38 -1.03 5.92 -11.61
C ASN A 38 -0.17 5.39 -12.75
N ASP A 39 0.98 6.04 -12.98
CA ASP A 39 1.92 5.68 -14.04
C ASP A 39 2.82 4.50 -13.65
N TYR A 40 3.09 4.32 -12.36
CA TYR A 40 4.07 3.37 -11.83
C TYR A 40 3.85 1.96 -12.37
N TRP A 41 2.62 1.45 -12.28
CA TRP A 41 2.29 0.08 -12.63
C TRP A 41 2.46 -0.23 -14.12
N THR A 42 2.31 0.77 -14.99
CA THR A 42 2.55 0.60 -16.43
C THR A 42 4.03 0.67 -16.81
N LYS A 43 4.85 1.33 -15.98
CA LYS A 43 6.28 1.58 -16.25
C LYS A 43 7.23 0.60 -15.56
N VAL A 44 6.84 0.05 -14.39
CA VAL A 44 7.74 -0.77 -13.55
C VAL A 44 8.29 -1.99 -14.27
N LYS A 45 7.46 -2.73 -15.02
CA LYS A 45 7.91 -3.91 -15.77
C LYS A 45 8.96 -3.55 -16.83
N THR A 46 8.75 -2.47 -17.57
CA THR A 46 9.71 -1.96 -18.56
C THR A 46 10.99 -1.47 -17.89
N ARG A 47 10.89 -0.81 -16.73
CA ARG A 47 12.04 -0.33 -15.96
C ARG A 47 12.94 -1.50 -15.53
N MET A 48 12.35 -2.63 -15.13
CA MET A 48 13.08 -3.81 -14.64
C MET A 48 13.78 -4.62 -15.74
N VAL A 49 13.37 -4.49 -17.00
CA VAL A 49 14.05 -5.16 -18.14
C VAL A 49 15.09 -4.28 -18.82
N GLY A 50 15.24 -3.02 -18.37
CA GLY A 50 16.26 -2.10 -18.85
C GLY A 50 17.67 -2.51 -18.43
N SER A 51 18.69 -2.04 -19.16
CA SER A 51 20.10 -2.32 -18.85
C SER A 51 20.57 -1.76 -17.51
N ASP A 52 19.84 -0.79 -16.96
CA ASP A 52 20.10 -0.10 -15.70
C ASP A 52 18.97 -0.37 -14.68
N ALA A 53 18.45 -1.60 -14.67
CA ALA A 53 17.37 -2.00 -13.76
C ALA A 53 17.68 -1.64 -12.29
N PRO A 54 16.70 -1.12 -11.54
CA PRO A 54 16.88 -0.73 -10.15
C PRO A 54 17.05 -1.96 -9.26
N CYS A 55 17.90 -1.86 -8.23
CA CYS A 55 18.12 -2.95 -7.28
C CYS A 55 16.92 -3.21 -6.34
N ILE A 56 16.08 -2.20 -6.14
CA ILE A 56 14.92 -2.23 -5.23
C ILE A 56 13.76 -1.55 -5.93
N LEU A 57 12.57 -2.12 -5.80
CA LEU A 57 11.32 -1.50 -6.20
C LEU A 57 10.29 -1.61 -5.07
N THR A 58 9.29 -0.72 -5.07
CA THR A 58 8.13 -0.85 -4.17
C THR A 58 6.99 -1.58 -4.87
N THR A 59 6.18 -2.31 -4.12
CA THR A 59 5.03 -3.04 -4.68
C THR A 59 3.87 -3.05 -3.70
N GLN A 60 2.71 -3.47 -4.18
CA GLN A 60 1.51 -3.71 -3.38
C GLN A 60 1.22 -5.20 -3.35
N ALA A 61 0.55 -5.67 -2.29
CA ALA A 61 0.16 -7.08 -2.14
C ALA A 61 -0.61 -7.60 -3.37
N ALA A 62 -1.56 -6.79 -3.87
CA ALA A 62 -2.36 -7.11 -5.05
C ALA A 62 -1.54 -7.24 -6.35
N ARG A 63 -0.30 -6.74 -6.37
CA ARG A 63 0.61 -6.72 -7.53
C ARG A 63 1.81 -7.65 -7.37
N ALA A 64 2.06 -8.18 -6.18
CA ALA A 64 3.20 -9.07 -5.91
C ALA A 64 3.20 -10.30 -6.83
N GLN A 65 2.04 -10.94 -7.04
CA GLN A 65 1.92 -12.07 -7.97
C GLN A 65 2.28 -11.70 -9.40
N GLU A 66 1.80 -10.55 -9.88
CA GLU A 66 2.04 -10.05 -11.24
C GLU A 66 3.52 -9.76 -11.50
N LEU A 67 4.25 -9.33 -10.47
CA LEU A 67 5.67 -9.01 -10.53
C LEU A 67 6.57 -10.18 -10.12
N SER A 68 6.03 -11.33 -9.73
CA SER A 68 6.79 -12.43 -9.14
C SER A 68 7.95 -12.93 -10.01
N GLY A 69 7.81 -12.93 -11.33
CA GLY A 69 8.87 -13.30 -12.27
C GLY A 69 10.02 -12.29 -12.38
N LEU A 70 9.89 -11.11 -11.76
CA LEU A 70 10.90 -10.04 -11.73
C LEU A 70 11.51 -9.85 -10.34
N LEU A 71 10.96 -10.50 -9.31
CA LEU A 71 11.36 -10.32 -7.91
C LEU A 71 12.19 -11.50 -7.43
N GLU A 72 13.21 -11.19 -6.66
CA GLU A 72 14.03 -12.20 -6.00
C GLU A 72 13.37 -12.61 -4.67
N PRO A 73 13.28 -13.92 -4.37
CA PRO A 73 12.86 -14.40 -3.06
C PRO A 73 13.78 -13.87 -1.95
N LEU A 74 13.19 -13.32 -0.90
CA LEU A 74 13.89 -12.68 0.20
C LEU A 74 14.20 -13.62 1.37
N ASP A 75 13.70 -14.86 1.34
CA ASP A 75 13.76 -15.80 2.46
C ASP A 75 15.19 -15.99 3.02
N SER A 76 16.18 -16.18 2.15
CA SER A 76 17.59 -16.32 2.57
C SER A 76 18.20 -15.03 3.10
N TYR A 77 17.78 -13.88 2.57
CA TYR A 77 18.22 -12.57 3.04
C TYR A 77 17.63 -12.27 4.42
N MET A 78 16.37 -12.64 4.64
CA MET A 78 15.70 -12.54 5.92
C MET A 78 16.40 -13.40 6.97
N GLU A 79 16.70 -14.66 6.66
CA GLU A 79 17.44 -15.55 7.56
C GLU A 79 18.81 -14.97 7.94
N ALA A 80 19.59 -14.51 6.95
CA ALA A 80 20.90 -13.91 7.18
C ALA A 80 20.85 -12.61 8.00
N ALA A 81 19.78 -11.83 7.86
CA ALA A 81 19.56 -10.59 8.58
C ALA A 81 18.90 -10.80 9.97
N GLY A 82 18.49 -12.03 10.30
CA GLY A 82 17.71 -12.31 11.51
C GLY A 82 16.31 -11.67 11.51
N ILE A 83 15.73 -11.49 10.33
CA ILE A 83 14.37 -10.98 10.14
C ILE A 83 13.42 -12.17 10.07
N HIS A 84 12.37 -12.16 10.88
CA HIS A 84 11.38 -13.22 10.91
C HIS A 84 10.04 -12.73 10.37
N ALA A 85 9.32 -13.58 9.62
CA ALA A 85 7.99 -13.23 9.12
C ALA A 85 7.00 -12.87 10.24
N SER A 86 7.22 -13.41 11.46
CA SER A 86 6.47 -13.09 12.67
C SER A 86 6.67 -11.66 13.19
N ASP A 87 7.69 -10.95 12.72
CA ASP A 87 7.95 -9.56 13.07
C ASP A 87 6.95 -8.61 12.37
N TYR A 88 6.23 -9.12 11.37
CA TYR A 88 5.26 -8.40 10.56
C TYR A 88 3.83 -8.83 10.85
N ASN A 89 2.88 -7.96 10.51
CA ASN A 89 1.48 -8.33 10.48
C ASN A 89 1.26 -9.50 9.51
N ALA A 90 0.59 -10.55 9.98
CA ALA A 90 0.41 -11.79 9.21
C ALA A 90 -0.28 -11.58 7.86
N ALA A 91 -1.28 -10.70 7.77
CA ALA A 91 -2.01 -10.45 6.52
C ALA A 91 -1.14 -9.69 5.51
N MET A 92 -0.37 -8.69 5.98
CA MET A 92 0.59 -7.98 5.13
C MET A 92 1.66 -8.93 4.61
N MET A 93 2.13 -9.82 5.49
CA MET A 93 3.20 -10.75 5.16
C MET A 93 2.74 -11.82 4.17
N GLN A 94 1.51 -12.31 4.35
CA GLN A 94 0.83 -13.17 3.38
C GLN A 94 0.68 -12.47 2.02
N GLY A 95 0.33 -11.19 1.99
CA GLY A 95 0.18 -10.42 0.76
C GLY A 95 1.46 -10.28 -0.07
N MET A 96 2.63 -10.37 0.56
CA MET A 96 3.93 -10.36 -0.14
C MET A 96 4.50 -11.76 -0.40
N THR A 97 3.79 -12.81 0.01
CA THR A 97 4.21 -14.19 -0.19
C THR A 97 3.53 -14.76 -1.43
N VAL A 98 4.33 -15.20 -2.40
CA VAL A 98 3.86 -15.79 -3.66
C VAL A 98 4.51 -17.16 -3.81
N ASP A 99 3.71 -18.19 -4.09
CA ASP A 99 4.16 -19.57 -4.25
C ASP A 99 5.06 -20.06 -3.08
N GLY A 100 4.73 -19.61 -1.87
CA GLY A 100 5.43 -19.97 -0.64
C GLY A 100 6.75 -19.22 -0.40
N LYS A 101 7.07 -18.21 -1.20
CA LYS A 101 8.28 -17.40 -1.08
C LYS A 101 7.96 -15.95 -0.79
N VAL A 102 8.72 -15.32 0.10
CA VAL A 102 8.55 -13.90 0.41
C VAL A 102 9.20 -13.07 -0.70
N LEU A 103 8.41 -12.34 -1.49
CA LEU A 103 8.94 -11.56 -2.63
C LEU A 103 9.14 -10.07 -2.29
N ALA A 104 8.60 -9.61 -1.18
CA ALA A 104 8.78 -8.24 -0.68
C ALA A 104 8.61 -8.19 0.84
N LEU A 105 9.26 -7.22 1.48
CA LEU A 105 9.06 -6.93 2.90
C LEU A 105 7.98 -5.84 3.06
N PRO A 106 6.98 -6.04 3.93
CA PRO A 106 6.00 -5.00 4.21
C PRO A 106 6.65 -3.83 4.94
N TYR A 107 6.37 -2.59 4.52
CA TYR A 107 6.89 -1.37 5.18
C TYR A 107 5.78 -0.39 5.58
N ASP A 108 4.64 -0.39 4.88
CA ASP A 108 3.46 0.39 5.20
C ASP A 108 2.17 -0.43 5.01
N ALA A 109 1.08 0.07 5.59
CA ALA A 109 -0.27 -0.48 5.42
C ALA A 109 -1.24 0.65 5.08
N GLU A 110 -2.08 0.42 4.07
CA GLU A 110 -3.10 1.36 3.62
C GLU A 110 -4.49 0.71 3.75
N PRO A 111 -5.08 0.66 4.96
CA PRO A 111 -6.40 0.10 5.15
C PRO A 111 -7.48 1.02 4.57
N ASP A 112 -8.48 0.42 3.92
CA ASP A 112 -9.71 1.11 3.59
C ASP A 112 -10.50 1.42 4.86
N VAL A 113 -10.81 2.70 5.09
CA VAL A 113 -11.56 3.16 6.26
C VAL A 113 -12.74 4.02 5.85
N LEU A 114 -13.85 3.90 6.59
CA LEU A 114 -15.02 4.73 6.39
C LEU A 114 -14.88 6.03 7.19
N TYR A 115 -14.71 7.15 6.48
CA TYR A 115 -14.93 8.48 7.03
C TYR A 115 -16.40 8.88 6.88
N TYR A 116 -16.98 9.48 7.92
CA TYR A 116 -18.36 9.95 7.90
C TYR A 116 -18.51 11.33 8.57
N ASN A 117 -19.48 12.13 8.12
CA ASN A 117 -19.78 13.42 8.72
C ASN A 117 -20.77 13.24 9.88
N ARG A 118 -20.28 13.40 11.11
CA ARG A 118 -21.07 13.23 12.34
C ARG A 118 -22.31 14.11 12.39
N GLU A 119 -22.19 15.38 11.99
CA GLU A 119 -23.33 16.30 12.00
C GLU A 119 -24.43 15.91 11.02
N MET A 120 -24.06 15.37 9.85
CA MET A 120 -25.06 14.91 8.88
C MET A 120 -25.80 13.68 9.37
N PHE A 121 -25.10 12.74 10.02
CA PHE A 121 -25.71 11.58 10.67
C PHE A 121 -26.67 12.02 11.78
N GLU A 122 -26.26 12.93 12.66
CA GLU A 122 -27.09 13.48 13.73
C GLU A 122 -28.34 14.19 13.18
N LYS A 123 -28.18 15.08 12.19
CA LYS A 123 -29.29 15.80 11.53
C LYS A 123 -30.30 14.86 10.87
N ALA A 124 -29.85 13.72 10.36
CA ALA A 124 -30.69 12.69 9.76
C ALA A 124 -31.26 11.68 10.77
N GLY A 125 -30.91 11.79 12.07
CA GLY A 125 -31.34 10.86 13.12
C GLY A 125 -30.73 9.46 13.00
N LEU A 126 -29.55 9.35 12.37
CA LEU A 126 -28.85 8.09 12.15
C LEU A 126 -27.85 7.80 13.28
N SER A 127 -27.63 6.52 13.56
CA SER A 127 -26.57 6.09 14.48
C SER A 127 -25.21 6.14 13.80
N GLU A 128 -24.17 6.47 14.56
CA GLU A 128 -22.79 6.49 14.05
C GLU A 128 -22.35 5.08 13.58
N PRO A 129 -21.60 4.98 12.47
CA PRO A 129 -21.00 3.72 12.03
C PRO A 129 -20.07 3.13 13.10
N THR A 130 -20.09 1.81 13.25
CA THR A 130 -19.19 1.06 14.16
C THR A 130 -18.41 0.00 13.38
N THR A 131 -17.57 -0.78 14.06
CA THR A 131 -16.89 -1.93 13.43
C THR A 131 -17.84 -3.04 12.98
N SER A 132 -19.10 -3.02 13.43
CA SER A 132 -20.15 -3.94 13.00
C SER A 132 -21.02 -3.38 11.86
N TYR A 133 -20.61 -2.28 11.24
CA TYR A 133 -21.39 -1.61 10.20
C TYR A 133 -21.44 -2.45 8.92
N THR A 134 -22.66 -2.81 8.51
CA THR A 134 -22.87 -3.69 7.34
C THR A 134 -23.00 -2.88 6.06
N THR A 135 -22.75 -3.52 4.92
CA THR A 135 -22.99 -2.91 3.60
C THR A 135 -24.46 -2.49 3.43
N GLU A 136 -25.40 -3.28 3.95
CA GLU A 136 -26.83 -2.96 3.91
C GLU A 136 -27.15 -1.70 4.71
N GLN A 137 -26.60 -1.56 5.91
CA GLN A 137 -26.76 -0.37 6.75
C GLN A 137 -26.10 0.84 6.10
N PHE A 138 -24.89 0.68 5.55
CA PHE A 138 -24.22 1.72 4.78
C PHE A 138 -25.09 2.24 3.62
N LEU A 139 -25.67 1.34 2.81
CA LEU A 139 -26.54 1.73 1.69
C LEU A 139 -27.83 2.43 2.16
N LYS A 140 -28.42 1.96 3.26
CA LYS A 140 -29.60 2.58 3.86
C LYS A 140 -29.30 4.01 4.34
N ASP A 141 -28.21 4.19 5.07
CA ASP A 141 -27.82 5.47 5.64
C ASP A 141 -27.37 6.45 4.55
N ALA A 142 -26.64 5.98 3.53
CA ALA A 142 -26.29 6.79 2.37
C ALA A 142 -27.52 7.36 1.66
N LYS A 143 -28.59 6.56 1.49
CA LYS A 143 -29.88 7.03 0.94
C LYS A 143 -30.55 8.08 1.83
N ALA A 144 -30.56 7.86 3.15
CA ALA A 144 -31.13 8.81 4.10
C ALA A 144 -30.37 10.15 4.14
N LEU A 145 -29.06 10.13 3.89
CA LEU A 145 -28.19 11.31 3.84
C LEU A 145 -28.23 12.07 2.50
N THR A 146 -28.90 11.53 1.48
CA THR A 146 -28.98 12.11 0.14
C THR A 146 -30.43 12.35 -0.34
N PRO A 147 -31.30 13.00 0.48
CA PRO A 147 -32.68 13.23 0.09
C PRO A 147 -32.73 14.14 -1.16
N GLY A 148 -33.18 13.58 -2.29
CA GLY A 148 -33.27 14.29 -3.58
C GLY A 148 -32.22 13.89 -4.62
N ALA A 149 -31.24 13.05 -4.26
CA ALA A 149 -30.37 12.43 -5.26
C ALA A 149 -31.15 11.33 -6.00
N ALA A 150 -31.66 11.66 -7.18
CA ALA A 150 -32.27 10.68 -8.08
C ALA A 150 -31.18 9.79 -8.69
N CYS A 151 -30.70 8.81 -7.93
CA CYS A 151 -29.94 7.68 -8.48
C CYS A 151 -30.66 6.38 -8.08
N SER A 152 -31.62 5.98 -8.90
CA SER A 152 -32.11 4.61 -8.92
C SER A 152 -31.04 3.73 -9.57
N TRP A 153 -30.35 2.93 -8.76
CA TRP A 153 -29.57 1.80 -9.25
C TRP A 153 -30.51 0.60 -9.31
N ASP A 154 -30.98 0.31 -10.53
CA ASP A 154 -31.89 -0.78 -10.83
C ASP A 154 -31.09 -2.03 -11.27
N GLY A 155 -30.40 -2.67 -10.33
CA GLY A 155 -29.82 -4.01 -10.51
C GLY A 155 -28.43 -4.06 -11.15
#